data_AF-A0A8S0FV53-F1
#
_entry.id   AF-A0A8S0FV53-F1
#
_cell.length_a   1.000
_cell.length_b   1.000
_cell.length_c   1.000
_cell.angle_alpha   90.00
_cell.angle_beta   90.00
_cell.angle_gamma   90.00
#
_symmetry.space_group_name_H-M   'P 1'
#
loop_
_entity.id
_entity.type
_entity.pdbx_description
1 polymer ?
#
loop_
_entity_poly.entity_id
_entity_poly.type
_entity_poly.pdbx_seq_one_letter_code
_entity_poly.pdbx_strand_id
1 'polypeptide(L)'
;MLLYDADRIEEAASTEREVDLYERQCEVFLDPHDPSVIEEALKQGIPQNVIDAAQRSPVYKMAMDWKLALPLHPEYRTLPMVWYVPPLSPIQSYADAGGLPKSEGVLPAIESLRIPVQYLANMLSAGDTGPVLRALNDCLSEPRYG
;
A
#
# COMPACT_ATOMS: atom_id res chain seq x y z
N MET A 1 0.83 -8.83 -11.43
CA MET A 1 0.84 -7.91 -12.60
C MET A 1 0.00 -6.69 -12.24
N LEU A 2 0.38 -5.48 -12.67
CA LEU A 2 -0.41 -4.26 -12.49
C LEU A 2 -0.64 -3.65 -13.86
N LEU A 3 -1.86 -3.18 -14.11
CA LEU A 3 -2.18 -2.33 -15.26
C LEU A 3 -2.18 -0.89 -14.78
N TYR A 4 -1.70 0.03 -15.61
CA TYR A 4 -1.56 1.43 -15.25
C TYR A 4 -1.77 2.33 -16.45
N ASP A 5 -2.25 3.55 -16.21
CA ASP A 5 -2.45 4.57 -17.21
C ASP A 5 -1.16 5.39 -17.43
N ALA A 6 -0.49 5.18 -18.55
CA ALA A 6 0.78 5.85 -18.83
C ALA A 6 0.62 7.37 -19.01
N ASP A 7 -0.55 7.84 -19.48
CA ASP A 7 -0.80 9.26 -19.75
C ASP A 7 -0.96 10.07 -18.46
N ARG A 8 -1.29 9.40 -17.35
CA ARG A 8 -1.48 10.02 -16.03
C ARG A 8 -0.21 10.03 -15.16
N ILE A 9 0.91 9.49 -15.65
CA ILE A 9 2.18 9.43 -14.91
C ILE A 9 2.69 10.83 -14.57
N GLU A 10 2.75 11.73 -15.55
CA GLU A 10 3.29 13.09 -15.36
C GLU A 10 2.42 13.88 -14.39
N GLU A 11 1.10 13.79 -14.52
CA GLU A 11 0.13 14.42 -13.63
C GLU A 11 0.31 13.93 -12.18
N ALA A 12 0.37 12.61 -11.98
CA ALA A 12 0.55 12.02 -10.66
C ALA A 12 1.89 12.44 -10.03
N ALA A 13 3.01 12.31 -10.76
CA ALA A 13 4.35 12.66 -10.28
C ALA A 13 4.52 14.16 -10.00
N SER A 14 3.75 15.01 -10.67
CA SER A 14 3.81 16.48 -10.54
C SER A 14 2.90 17.05 -9.45
N THR A 15 2.20 16.21 -8.69
CA THR A 15 1.31 16.65 -7.61
C THR A 15 2.05 17.53 -6.59
N GLU A 16 1.51 18.70 -6.26
CA GLU A 16 2.21 19.70 -5.44
C GLU A 16 2.64 19.15 -4.08
N ARG A 17 1.73 18.48 -3.36
CA ARG A 17 1.96 17.97 -2.02
C ARG A 17 2.52 16.55 -2.06
N GLU A 18 3.70 16.36 -1.47
CA GLU A 18 4.38 15.06 -1.49
C GLU A 18 3.59 13.95 -0.79
N VAL A 19 2.87 14.27 0.28
CA VAL A 19 2.00 13.33 1.01
C VAL A 19 0.84 12.79 0.16
N ASP A 20 0.46 13.51 -0.91
CA ASP A 20 -0.61 13.08 -1.80
C ASP A 20 -0.08 12.13 -2.90
N LEU A 21 1.25 12.02 -3.11
CA LEU A 21 1.86 11.22 -4.18
C LEU A 21 1.53 9.73 -4.11
N TYR A 22 1.38 9.18 -2.90
CA TYR A 22 0.96 7.78 -2.71
C TYR A 22 -0.43 7.53 -3.32
N GLU A 23 -1.42 8.34 -2.95
CA GLU A 23 -2.79 8.17 -3.45
C GLU A 23 -2.86 8.49 -4.95
N ARG A 24 -2.10 9.50 -5.41
CA ARG A 24 -1.98 9.81 -6.84
C ARG A 24 -1.38 8.65 -7.63
N GLN A 25 -0.37 7.98 -7.10
CA GLN A 25 0.16 6.77 -7.74
C GLN A 25 -0.89 5.65 -7.78
N CYS A 26 -1.67 5.46 -6.70
CA CYS A 26 -2.78 4.50 -6.71
C CYS A 26 -3.80 4.81 -7.82
N GLU A 27 -4.10 6.09 -8.07
CA GLU A 27 -5.04 6.50 -9.12
C GLU A 27 -4.54 6.21 -10.54
N VAL A 28 -3.23 6.01 -10.73
CA VAL A 28 -2.64 5.59 -12.01
C VAL A 28 -2.89 4.11 -12.27
N PHE A 29 -3.08 3.29 -11.23
CA PHE A 29 -3.38 1.87 -11.38
C PHE A 29 -4.83 1.63 -11.80
N LEU A 30 -5.01 0.75 -12.78
CA LEU A 30 -6.30 0.43 -13.37
C LEU A 30 -6.87 -0.85 -12.75
N ASP A 31 -8.19 -0.90 -12.58
CA ASP A 31 -8.89 -2.12 -12.15
C ASP A 31 -8.88 -3.17 -13.28
N PRO A 32 -8.21 -4.33 -13.10
CA PRO A 32 -8.15 -5.35 -14.13
C PRO A 32 -9.47 -6.11 -14.35
N HIS A 33 -10.50 -5.87 -13.53
CA HIS A 33 -11.85 -6.42 -13.69
C HIS A 33 -12.82 -5.44 -14.34
N ASP A 34 -12.46 -4.17 -14.54
CA ASP A 34 -13.30 -3.20 -15.24
C ASP A 34 -13.38 -3.56 -16.73
N PRO A 35 -14.59 -3.81 -17.29
CA PRO A 35 -14.75 -4.12 -18.71
C PRO A 35 -14.13 -3.08 -19.66
N SER A 36 -14.15 -1.80 -19.28
CA SER A 36 -13.58 -0.72 -20.09
C SER A 36 -12.05 -0.77 -20.13
N VAL A 37 -11.41 -1.10 -19.00
CA VAL A 37 -9.96 -1.31 -18.90
C VAL A 37 -9.55 -2.55 -19.70
N ILE A 38 -10.33 -3.63 -19.63
CA ILE A 38 -10.06 -4.87 -20.38
C ILE A 38 -10.15 -4.61 -21.89
N GLU A 39 -11.21 -3.93 -22.35
CA GLU A 39 -11.39 -3.59 -23.76
C GLU A 39 -10.24 -2.72 -24.27
N GLU A 40 -9.86 -1.70 -23.51
CA GLU A 40 -8.77 -0.80 -23.87
C GLU A 40 -7.41 -1.50 -23.87
N ALA A 41 -7.12 -2.33 -22.86
CA ALA A 41 -5.90 -3.13 -22.80
C ALA A 41 -5.76 -4.04 -24.04
N LEU A 42 -6.85 -4.68 -24.48
CA LEU A 42 -6.87 -5.51 -25.69
C LEU A 42 -6.63 -4.66 -26.96
N LYS A 43 -7.24 -3.46 -27.06
CA LYS A 43 -7.00 -2.53 -28.18
C LYS A 43 -5.54 -2.08 -28.27
N GLN A 44 -4.89 -1.90 -27.12
CA GLN A 44 -3.47 -1.55 -27.02
C GLN A 44 -2.54 -2.76 -27.22
N GLY A 45 -3.08 -3.95 -27.47
CA GLY A 45 -2.32 -5.15 -27.79
C GLY A 45 -1.78 -5.90 -26.57
N ILE A 46 -2.28 -5.61 -25.36
CA ILE A 46 -1.95 -6.39 -24.16
C ILE A 46 -2.55 -7.81 -24.31
N PRO A 47 -1.73 -8.87 -24.25
CA PRO A 47 -2.22 -10.24 -24.39
C PRO A 47 -3.24 -10.61 -23.31
N GLN A 48 -4.26 -11.40 -23.65
CA GLN A 48 -5.29 -11.85 -22.70
C GLN A 48 -4.69 -12.51 -21.45
N ASN A 49 -3.64 -13.32 -21.59
CA ASN A 49 -2.99 -13.97 -20.45
C ASN A 49 -2.32 -12.99 -19.48
N VAL A 50 -1.95 -11.78 -19.94
CA VAL A 50 -1.44 -10.70 -19.07
C VAL A 50 -2.58 -10.06 -18.29
N ILE A 51 -3.74 -9.85 -18.93
CA ILE A 51 -4.96 -9.35 -18.27
C ILE A 51 -5.44 -10.36 -17.21
N ASP A 52 -5.49 -11.65 -17.55
CA ASP A 52 -5.84 -12.72 -16.61
C ASP A 52 -4.87 -12.79 -15.42
N ALA A 53 -3.59 -12.46 -15.64
CA ALA A 53 -2.59 -12.39 -14.57
C ALA A 53 -2.73 -11.12 -13.71
N ALA A 54 -3.23 -10.02 -14.28
CA ALA A 54 -3.56 -8.80 -13.53
C ALA A 54 -4.79 -9.02 -12.64
N GLN A 55 -5.84 -9.69 -13.13
CA GLN A 55 -7.04 -10.05 -12.36
C GLN A 55 -6.73 -10.93 -11.15
N ARG A 56 -5.73 -11.81 -11.27
CA ARG A 56 -5.26 -12.70 -10.18
C ARG A 56 -4.07 -12.14 -9.40
N SER A 57 -3.75 -10.86 -9.57
CA SER A 57 -2.51 -10.28 -9.04
C SER A 57 -2.56 -10.14 -7.52
N PRO A 58 -1.67 -10.83 -6.76
CA PRO A 58 -1.57 -10.60 -5.33
C PRO A 58 -1.05 -9.19 -5.01
N VAL A 59 -0.25 -8.62 -5.92
CA VAL A 59 0.27 -7.24 -5.78
C VAL A 59 -0.87 -6.23 -5.85
N TYR A 60 -1.81 -6.40 -6.79
CA TYR A 60 -3.00 -5.53 -6.89
C TYR A 60 -3.83 -5.62 -5.62
N LYS A 61 -4.09 -6.84 -5.13
CA LYS A 61 -4.83 -7.04 -3.87
C LYS A 61 -4.16 -6.34 -2.69
N MET A 62 -2.85 -6.51 -2.51
CA MET A 62 -2.12 -5.89 -1.40
C MET A 62 -2.06 -4.37 -1.49
N ALA A 63 -1.88 -3.79 -2.68
CA ALA A 63 -1.71 -2.35 -2.87
C ALA A 63 -3.04 -1.59 -3.00
N MET A 64 -4.03 -2.16 -3.68
CA MET A 64 -5.29 -1.49 -4.05
C MET A 64 -6.46 -1.96 -3.20
N ASP A 65 -6.70 -3.26 -3.10
CA ASP A 65 -7.89 -3.78 -2.40
C ASP A 65 -7.75 -3.69 -0.88
N TRP A 66 -6.57 -4.08 -0.37
CA TRP A 66 -6.32 -4.20 1.07
C TRP A 66 -5.49 -3.05 1.65
N LYS A 67 -4.92 -2.19 0.80
CA LYS A 67 -4.11 -1.03 1.23
C LYS A 67 -3.02 -1.37 2.26
N LEU A 68 -2.41 -2.55 2.13
CA LEU A 68 -1.36 -3.06 3.02
C LEU A 68 0.05 -2.70 2.53
N ALA A 69 0.23 -2.64 1.22
CA ALA A 69 1.51 -2.30 0.61
C ALA A 69 1.57 -0.79 0.33
N LEU A 70 2.73 -0.18 0.57
CA LEU A 70 3.01 1.24 0.36
C LEU A 70 4.27 1.42 -0.50
N PRO A 71 4.36 2.49 -1.32
CA PRO A 71 5.54 2.78 -2.13
C PRO A 71 6.72 3.19 -1.26
N LEU A 72 7.96 2.91 -1.69
CA LEU A 72 9.17 3.39 -1.03
C LEU A 72 9.56 4.78 -1.55
N HIS A 73 9.69 5.74 -0.64
CA HIS A 73 10.04 7.14 -0.92
C HIS A 73 9.20 7.76 -2.05
N PRO A 74 7.86 7.82 -1.93
CA PRO A 74 7.00 8.43 -2.94
C PRO A 74 7.38 9.89 -3.24
N GLU A 75 7.94 10.62 -2.28
CA GLU A 75 8.44 11.99 -2.43
C GLU A 75 9.52 12.17 -3.51
N TYR A 76 10.17 11.09 -3.95
CA TYR A 76 11.12 11.14 -5.07
C TYR A 76 10.43 11.30 -6.44
N ARG A 77 9.10 11.21 -6.51
CA ARG A 77 8.29 11.46 -7.71
C ARG A 77 8.65 10.55 -8.90
N THR A 78 9.19 9.36 -8.60
CA THR A 78 9.54 8.34 -9.59
C THR A 78 8.43 7.32 -9.84
N LEU A 79 7.32 7.40 -9.09
CA LEU A 79 6.22 6.43 -9.07
C LEU A 79 6.75 4.98 -8.96
N PRO A 80 7.41 4.62 -7.84
CA PRO A 80 8.11 3.35 -7.70
C PRO A 80 7.15 2.16 -7.79
N MET A 81 7.52 1.13 -8.56
CA MET A 81 6.69 -0.08 -8.75
C MET A 81 6.99 -1.21 -7.76
N VAL A 82 7.96 -1.01 -6.87
CA VAL A 82 8.28 -1.94 -5.77
C VAL A 82 7.72 -1.37 -4.47
N TRP A 83 6.79 -2.11 -3.87
CA TRP A 83 6.02 -1.68 -2.71
C TRP A 83 6.29 -2.60 -1.52
N TYR A 84 6.15 -2.06 -0.31
CA TYR A 84 6.51 -2.73 0.94
C TYR A 84 5.31 -2.76 1.88
N VAL A 85 5.11 -3.90 2.54
CA VAL A 85 4.20 -4.00 3.68
C VAL A 85 4.96 -3.57 4.94
N PRO A 86 4.47 -2.59 5.70
CA PRO A 86 5.12 -2.16 6.95
C PRO A 86 5.27 -3.33 7.94
N PRO A 87 6.44 -3.50 8.58
CA PRO A 87 6.66 -4.61 9.50
C PRO A 87 5.93 -4.42 10.82
N LEU A 88 5.32 -5.50 11.34
CA LEU A 88 4.88 -5.57 12.72
C LEU A 88 6.11 -5.75 13.62
N SER A 89 6.44 -4.74 14.43
CA SER A 89 7.53 -4.85 15.40
C SER A 89 7.02 -5.41 16.74
N PRO A 90 7.88 -6.04 17.57
CA PRO A 90 7.49 -6.43 18.92
C PRO A 90 7.01 -5.23 19.74
N ILE A 91 6.04 -5.47 20.62
CA ILE A 91 5.55 -4.44 21.55
C ILE A 91 6.67 -4.12 22.55
N GLN A 92 6.91 -2.84 22.80
CA GLN A 92 7.96 -2.33 23.71
C GLN A 92 7.89 -2.99 25.10
N SER A 93 6.68 -3.13 25.66
CA SER A 93 6.45 -3.77 26.97
C SER A 93 6.71 -5.27 26.99
N TYR A 94 6.66 -5.95 25.83
CA TYR A 94 6.98 -7.39 25.73
C TYR A 94 8.47 -7.67 25.92
N ALA A 95 9.33 -6.72 25.49
CA ALA A 95 10.78 -6.84 25.64
C ALA A 95 11.22 -6.69 27.10
N ASP A 96 10.51 -5.88 27.88
CA ASP A 96 10.90 -5.53 29.26
C ASP A 96 10.20 -6.39 30.34
N ALA A 97 9.01 -6.96 30.07
CA ALA A 97 8.17 -7.57 31.12
C ALA A 97 7.68 -9.02 30.88
N GLY A 98 8.01 -9.68 29.76
CA GLY A 98 7.77 -11.12 29.59
C GLY A 98 6.29 -11.56 29.49
N GLY A 99 5.36 -10.66 29.15
CA GLY A 99 3.95 -11.00 28.97
C GLY A 99 3.16 -9.94 28.18
N LEU A 100 2.05 -10.35 27.55
CA LEU A 100 1.19 -9.46 26.76
C LEU A 100 0.42 -8.55 27.73
N PRO A 101 0.50 -7.22 27.63
CA PRO A 101 -0.56 -6.40 28.18
C PRO A 101 -1.85 -6.78 27.44
N LYS A 102 -2.90 -7.16 28.19
CA LYS A 102 -4.25 -7.26 27.66
C LYS A 102 -4.73 -5.85 27.30
N SER A 103 -4.32 -5.30 26.17
CA SER A 103 -4.87 -4.05 25.67
C SER A 103 -6.16 -4.33 24.91
N GLU A 104 -7.24 -3.70 25.37
CA GLU A 104 -8.54 -3.69 24.70
C GLU A 104 -8.42 -2.88 23.39
N GLY A 105 -8.11 -3.55 22.28
CA GLY A 105 -8.15 -2.97 20.93
C GLY A 105 -6.82 -2.95 20.19
N VAL A 106 -6.92 -2.79 18.86
CA VAL A 106 -5.78 -2.85 17.91
C VAL A 106 -4.94 -1.57 17.94
N LEU A 107 -5.56 -0.39 18.13
CA LEU A 107 -4.87 0.90 18.12
C LEU A 107 -3.84 1.08 19.26
N PRO A 108 -4.14 0.74 20.54
CA PRO A 108 -3.15 0.78 21.61
C PRO A 108 -1.94 -0.15 21.38
N ALA A 109 -2.11 -1.22 20.61
CA ALA A 109 -1.03 -2.13 20.25
C ALA A 109 -0.06 -1.51 19.22
N ILE A 110 -0.58 -0.67 18.31
CA ILE A 110 0.22 0.02 17.29
C ILE A 110 1.08 1.12 17.91
N GLU A 111 0.55 1.90 18.86
CA GLU A 111 1.32 2.93 19.58
C GLU A 111 2.45 2.32 20.44
N SER A 112 2.28 1.06 20.85
CA SER A 112 3.24 0.34 21.68
C SER A 112 4.29 -0.42 20.87
N LEU A 113 4.29 -0.30 19.54
CA LEU A 113 5.30 -0.89 18.65
C LEU A 113 6.68 -0.27 18.90
N ARG A 114 7.71 -1.11 18.91
CA ARG A 114 9.10 -0.66 19.08
C ARG A 114 9.59 0.27 17.96
N ILE A 115 9.17 0.03 16.72
CA ILE A 115 9.52 0.90 15.59
C ILE A 115 8.56 2.10 15.59
N PRO A 116 9.05 3.35 15.70
CA PRO A 116 8.18 4.52 15.66
C PRO A 116 7.42 4.60 14.34
N VAL A 117 6.11 4.77 14.37
CA VAL A 117 5.30 4.89 13.15
C VAL A 117 5.76 6.03 12.24
N GLN A 118 6.22 7.14 12.83
CA GLN A 118 6.76 8.26 12.07
C GLN A 118 7.98 7.88 11.25
N TYR A 119 8.82 6.96 11.74
CA TYR A 119 9.98 6.48 11.00
C TYR A 119 9.56 5.72 9.73
N LEU A 120 8.54 4.87 9.84
CA LEU A 120 7.96 4.17 8.70
C LEU A 120 7.27 5.13 7.72
N ALA A 121 6.54 6.12 8.24
CA ALA A 121 5.86 7.13 7.43
C ALA A 121 6.83 7.96 6.57
N ASN A 122 7.98 8.34 7.15
CA ASN A 122 9.02 9.06 6.42
C ASN A 122 9.59 8.26 5.23
N MET A 123 9.48 6.93 5.25
CA MET A 123 9.94 6.07 4.14
C MET A 123 8.83 5.65 3.19
N LEU A 124 7.58 5.52 3.66
CA LEU A 124 6.53 4.82 2.93
C LEU A 124 5.37 5.72 2.47
N SER A 125 5.30 6.95 2.96
CA SER A 125 4.16 7.84 2.74
C SER A 125 4.53 9.32 2.86
N ALA A 126 5.78 9.67 2.53
CA ALA A 126 6.32 11.04 2.60
C ALA A 126 6.05 11.75 3.95
N GLY A 127 6.09 10.98 5.04
CA GLY A 127 5.88 11.47 6.41
C GLY A 127 4.44 11.42 6.92
N ASP A 128 3.44 11.07 6.10
CA ASP A 128 2.06 10.89 6.55
C ASP A 128 1.89 9.55 7.30
N THR A 129 1.57 9.60 8.59
CA THR A 129 1.37 8.39 9.40
C THR A 129 0.07 7.66 9.09
N GLY A 130 -0.91 8.32 8.46
CA GLY A 130 -2.23 7.77 8.17
C GLY A 130 -2.19 6.45 7.39
N PRO A 131 -1.56 6.40 6.19
CA PRO A 131 -1.44 5.17 5.40
C PRO A 131 -0.75 4.02 6.15
N VAL A 132 0.30 4.32 6.92
CA VAL A 132 1.05 3.33 7.69
C VAL A 132 0.20 2.76 8.83
N LEU A 133 -0.49 3.61 9.58
CA LEU A 133 -1.38 3.18 10.66
C LEU A 133 -2.51 2.30 10.14
N ARG A 134 -3.10 2.65 8.99
CA ARG A 134 -4.13 1.82 8.32
C ARG A 134 -3.59 0.44 7.98
N ALA A 135 -2.44 0.37 7.29
CA ALA A 135 -1.82 -0.91 6.91
C ALA A 135 -1.48 -1.78 8.13
N LEU A 136 -0.92 -1.19 9.20
CA LEU A 136 -0.60 -1.92 10.44
C LEU A 136 -1.87 -2.41 11.15
N ASN A 137 -2.91 -1.58 11.21
CA ASN A 137 -4.19 -1.95 11.80
C ASN A 137 -4.87 -3.10 11.03
N ASP A 138 -4.83 -3.06 9.70
CA ASP A 138 -5.42 -4.08 8.84
C ASP A 138 -4.61 -5.39 8.85
N CYS A 139 -3.30 -5.34 9.11
CA CYS A 139 -2.48 -6.53 9.38
C CYS A 139 -2.76 -7.17 10.74
N LEU A 140 -3.12 -6.38 11.76
CA LEU A 140 -3.38 -6.84 13.13
C LEU A 140 -4.84 -7.27 13.36
N SER A 141 -5.78 -6.58 12.70
CA SER A 141 -7.15 -7.04 12.60
C SER A 141 -7.18 -8.27 11.68
N GLU A 142 -8.08 -9.20 11.99
CA GLU A 142 -8.10 -10.56 11.44
C GLU A 142 -7.77 -10.59 9.94
N PRO A 143 -6.78 -11.41 9.51
CA PRO A 143 -6.39 -11.45 8.11
C PRO A 143 -7.59 -11.80 7.23
N ARG A 144 -8.04 -10.87 6.38
CA ARG A 144 -9.08 -11.09 5.37
C ARG A 144 -8.60 -11.98 4.21
N TYR A 145 -7.80 -13.00 4.51
CA TYR A 145 -7.29 -13.97 3.54
C TYR A 145 -8.28 -15.15 3.45
N GLY A 146 -9.39 -14.90 2.75
CA GLY A 146 -10.33 -15.92 2.29
C GLY A 146 -10.28 -16.06 0.77
#